data_AF-A0A673BB83-F1
#
_entry.id   AF-A0A673BB83-F1
#
_cell.length_a   1.000
_cell.length_b   1.000
_cell.length_c   1.000
_cell.angle_alpha   90.00
_cell.angle_beta   90.00
_cell.angle_gamma   90.00
#
_symmetry.space_group_name_H-M   'P 1'
#
loop_
_entity.id
_entity.type
_entity.pdbx_description
1 polymer ?
#
loop_
_entity_poly.entity_id
_entity_poly.type
_entity_poly.pdbx_seq_one_letter_code
_entity_poly.pdbx_strand_id
1 'polypeptide(L)'
;LWMSLSELCHICPLCFSVCCSFYTDFGPLNLAMLYRYCCKLNKKLKSFAISRKKLVHYTSYDQKKRANAAVLIGAYAVIYLKRSPEEAYRTLISGNNPGYLPFRDAAVGECSFNLTVLDCLQGIRKALQHGLMDFENFSTEEYEHYEVRTHEPQYNTTHIHN
;
A
#
# COMPACT_ATOMS: atom_id res chain seq x y z
N LEU A 1 0.38 11.82 23.07
CA LEU A 1 0.88 11.07 24.25
C LEU A 1 2.29 10.59 23.95
N TRP A 2 3.28 11.19 24.62
CA TRP A 2 4.69 10.79 24.55
C TRP A 2 4.85 9.46 25.29
N MET A 3 5.09 8.38 24.55
CA MET A 3 5.58 7.13 25.11
C MET A 3 7.05 7.00 24.79
N SER A 4 7.81 6.57 25.79
CA SER A 4 9.26 6.36 25.75
C SER A 4 9.69 5.67 24.46
N LEU A 5 10.63 6.29 23.74
CA LEU A 5 11.21 5.82 22.48
C LEU A 5 11.83 4.40 22.59
N SER A 6 12.11 3.91 23.80
CA SER A 6 12.67 2.58 24.06
C SER A 6 11.68 1.41 23.88
N GLU A 7 10.37 1.68 23.84
CA GLU A 7 9.31 0.65 23.77
C GLU A 7 8.70 0.50 22.38
N LEU A 8 9.26 1.18 21.37
CA LEU A 8 8.66 1.28 20.04
C LEU A 8 9.33 0.32 19.06
N CYS A 9 8.53 -0.57 18.46
CA CYS A 9 8.96 -1.30 17.28
C CYS A 9 8.49 -0.53 16.04
N HIS A 10 9.43 -0.20 15.16
CA HIS A 10 9.16 0.58 13.96
C HIS A 10 8.84 -0.32 12.76
N ILE A 11 7.75 -0.07 12.06
CA ILE A 11 7.52 -0.57 10.70
C ILE A 11 7.62 0.62 9.76
N CYS A 12 8.68 0.60 8.97
CA CYS A 12 8.83 1.54 7.88
C CYS A 12 8.26 0.91 6.60
N PRO A 13 7.20 1.48 6.01
CA PRO A 13 6.70 1.09 4.70
C PRO A 13 7.64 1.51 3.56
N LEU A 14 8.76 2.19 3.85
CA LEU A 14 9.77 2.57 2.83
C LEU A 14 10.32 1.37 2.05
N CYS A 15 10.38 0.18 2.65
CA CYS A 15 10.73 -1.05 1.91
C CYS A 15 9.68 -1.49 0.88
N PHE A 16 8.45 -0.98 0.95
CA PHE A 16 7.36 -1.26 0.02
C PHE A 16 7.04 -0.06 -0.89
N SER A 17 7.90 0.96 -0.91
CA SER A 17 7.58 2.27 -1.47
C SER A 17 7.79 2.39 -2.98
N VAL A 18 8.06 1.30 -3.70
CA VAL A 18 8.16 1.34 -5.16
C VAL A 18 6.76 1.17 -5.73
N CYS A 19 6.06 2.30 -5.91
CA CYS A 19 5.00 2.37 -6.90
C CYS A 19 5.68 2.50 -8.27
N CYS A 20 5.43 1.57 -9.19
CA CYS A 20 5.85 1.71 -10.59
C CYS A 20 4.99 2.80 -11.23
N SER A 21 5.41 4.06 -11.05
CA SER A 21 4.74 5.22 -11.65
C SER A 21 4.83 5.14 -13.18
N PHE A 22 3.71 5.32 -13.86
CA PHE A 22 3.68 5.41 -15.32
C PHE A 22 3.98 6.83 -15.81
N TYR A 23 3.58 7.85 -15.04
CA TYR A 23 3.86 9.24 -15.35
C TYR A 23 4.06 10.08 -14.08
N THR A 24 2.98 10.65 -13.55
CA THR A 24 3.02 11.46 -12.32
C THR A 24 2.20 10.86 -11.17
N ASP A 25 1.53 9.75 -11.44
CA ASP A 25 0.88 8.89 -10.46
C ASP A 25 1.88 8.38 -9.44
N PHE A 26 1.43 8.16 -8.21
CA PHE A 26 2.31 7.72 -7.12
C PHE A 26 1.71 6.61 -6.27
N GLY A 27 0.50 6.17 -6.60
CA GLY A 27 -0.27 5.19 -5.86
C GLY A 27 -1.76 5.24 -6.19
N PRO A 28 -2.61 4.51 -5.45
CA PRO A 28 -2.25 3.66 -4.31
C PRO A 28 -1.38 2.46 -4.72
N LEU A 29 -0.67 1.87 -3.75
CA LEU A 29 0.13 0.66 -3.99
C LEU A 29 -0.76 -0.51 -4.45
N ASN A 30 -0.22 -1.37 -5.31
CA ASN A 30 -0.95 -2.52 -5.87
C ASN A 30 -1.29 -3.59 -4.80
N LEU A 31 -2.07 -4.60 -5.22
CA LEU A 31 -2.59 -5.64 -4.34
C LEU A 31 -1.49 -6.51 -3.73
N ALA A 32 -0.46 -6.87 -4.51
CA ALA A 32 0.67 -7.64 -4.01
C ALA A 32 1.42 -6.90 -2.89
N MET A 33 1.63 -5.59 -3.05
CA MET A 33 2.28 -4.77 -2.03
C MET A 33 1.44 -4.66 -0.76
N LEU A 34 0.12 -4.52 -0.89
CA LEU A 34 -0.80 -4.57 0.26
C LEU A 34 -0.72 -5.93 0.96
N TYR A 35 -0.79 -7.04 0.23
CA TYR A 35 -0.69 -8.38 0.80
C TYR A 35 0.64 -8.59 1.54
N ARG A 36 1.78 -8.28 0.90
CA ARG A 36 3.11 -8.38 1.52
C ARG A 36 3.21 -7.53 2.79
N TYR A 37 2.63 -6.33 2.79
CA TYR A 37 2.53 -5.48 3.97
C TYR A 37 1.74 -6.17 5.09
N CYS A 38 0.55 -6.70 4.79
CA CYS A 38 -0.28 -7.43 5.74
C CYS A 38 0.44 -8.64 6.34
N CYS A 39 1.12 -9.45 5.52
CA CYS A 39 1.92 -10.57 5.98
C CYS A 39 3.05 -10.12 6.93
N LYS A 40 3.79 -9.06 6.58
CA LYS A 40 4.89 -8.54 7.40
C LYS A 40 4.37 -8.00 8.73
N LEU A 41 3.25 -7.29 8.72
CA LEU A 41 2.61 -6.76 9.92
C LEU A 41 2.13 -7.89 10.84
N ASN A 42 1.45 -8.89 10.28
CA ASN A 42 1.01 -10.08 11.03
C ASN A 42 2.18 -10.87 11.64
N LYS A 43 3.26 -11.08 10.89
CA LYS A 43 4.49 -11.73 11.39
C LYS A 43 5.10 -10.97 12.55
N LYS A 44 5.18 -9.63 12.45
CA LYS A 44 5.67 -8.79 13.54
C LYS A 44 4.77 -8.89 14.77
N LEU A 45 3.45 -8.73 14.61
CA LEU A 45 2.48 -8.82 15.73
C LEU A 45 2.53 -10.15 16.48
N LYS A 46 2.85 -11.25 15.81
CA LYS A 46 3.02 -12.58 16.43
C LYS A 46 4.39 -12.80 17.10
N SER A 47 5.35 -11.89 16.90
CA SER A 47 6.70 -12.04 17.46
C SER A 47 6.71 -11.73 18.96
N PHE A 48 7.25 -12.66 19.76
CA PHE A 48 7.44 -12.48 21.19
C PHE A 48 8.26 -11.23 21.55
N ALA A 49 9.18 -10.82 20.67
CA ALA A 49 10.03 -9.65 20.84
C ALA A 49 9.25 -8.32 20.92
N ILE A 50 8.02 -8.29 20.42
CA ILE A 50 7.15 -7.10 20.47
C ILE A 50 5.88 -7.28 21.30
N SER A 51 5.71 -8.44 21.96
CA SER A 51 4.50 -8.77 22.75
C SER A 51 4.16 -7.76 23.86
N ARG A 52 5.16 -7.00 24.34
CA ARG A 52 5.00 -5.92 25.32
C ARG A 52 5.35 -4.53 24.79
N LYS A 53 5.56 -4.39 23.48
CA LYS A 53 6.00 -3.16 22.82
C LYS A 53 4.88 -2.60 21.95
N LYS A 54 4.82 -1.28 21.83
CA LYS A 54 3.89 -0.65 20.89
C LYS A 54 4.50 -0.65 19.49
N LEU A 55 3.72 -1.13 18.54
CA LEU A 55 4.09 -1.11 17.14
C LEU A 55 3.69 0.23 16.53
N VAL A 56 4.68 0.95 16.00
CA VAL A 56 4.45 2.25 15.37
C VAL A 56 4.73 2.13 13.87
N HIS A 57 3.67 2.39 13.11
CA HIS A 57 3.73 2.58 11.67
C HIS A 57 4.03 4.06 11.41
N TYR A 58 5.16 4.34 10.78
CA TYR A 58 5.61 5.70 10.52
C TYR A 58 6.12 5.82 9.08
N THR A 59 6.14 7.04 8.57
CA THR A 59 6.57 7.37 7.20
C THR A 59 7.35 8.68 7.22
N SER A 60 8.03 9.00 6.13
CA SER A 60 8.65 10.32 5.93
C SER A 60 7.60 11.44 5.81
N TYR A 61 8.07 12.69 5.86
CA TYR A 61 7.22 13.88 5.64
C TYR A 61 6.69 14.05 4.20
N ASP A 62 7.24 13.30 3.24
CA ASP A 62 6.77 13.30 1.85
C ASP A 62 5.28 12.94 1.75
N GLN A 63 4.47 13.82 1.14
CA GLN A 63 3.01 13.68 1.11
C GLN A 63 2.54 12.45 0.32
N LYS A 64 3.25 12.07 -0.75
CA LYS A 64 2.93 10.90 -1.57
C LYS A 64 3.12 9.62 -0.77
N LYS A 65 4.26 9.51 -0.07
CA LYS A 65 4.56 8.38 0.83
C LYS A 65 3.58 8.33 2.00
N ARG A 66 3.16 9.48 2.55
CA ARG A 66 2.13 9.55 3.60
C ARG A 66 0.79 8.99 3.15
N ALA A 67 0.31 9.37 1.97
CA ALA A 67 -0.95 8.86 1.42
C ALA A 67 -0.90 7.34 1.18
N ASN A 68 0.19 6.84 0.57
CA ASN A 68 0.39 5.39 0.39
C ASN A 68 0.42 4.62 1.71
N ALA A 69 1.18 5.13 2.69
CA ALA A 69 1.27 4.53 4.02
C ALA A 69 -0.10 4.50 4.72
N ALA A 70 -0.90 5.57 4.57
CA ALA A 70 -2.24 5.65 5.13
C ALA A 70 -3.18 4.59 4.53
N VAL A 71 -3.14 4.38 3.20
CA VAL A 71 -3.90 3.30 2.54
C VAL A 71 -3.48 1.94 3.07
N LEU A 72 -2.19 1.64 3.20
CA LEU A 72 -1.71 0.33 3.69
C LEU A 72 -2.25 -0.01 5.09
N ILE A 73 -2.06 0.89 6.05
CA ILE A 73 -2.49 0.63 7.44
C ILE A 73 -4.02 0.69 7.58
N GLY A 74 -4.68 1.58 6.83
CA GLY A 74 -6.15 1.66 6.79
C GLY A 74 -6.76 0.40 6.19
N ALA A 75 -6.20 -0.09 5.08
CA ALA A 75 -6.63 -1.33 4.43
C ALA A 75 -6.45 -2.53 5.36
N TYR A 76 -5.33 -2.60 6.10
CA TYR A 76 -5.14 -3.63 7.12
C TYR A 76 -6.23 -3.59 8.20
N ALA A 77 -6.61 -2.39 8.67
CA ALA A 77 -7.70 -2.24 9.64
C ALA A 77 -9.05 -2.70 9.08
N VAL A 78 -9.33 -2.45 7.80
CA VAL A 78 -10.54 -2.92 7.12
C VAL A 78 -10.54 -4.44 6.95
N ILE A 79 -9.43 -5.02 6.49
CA ILE A 79 -9.31 -6.45 6.14
C ILE A 79 -9.24 -7.34 7.39
N TYR A 80 -8.33 -7.04 8.32
CA TYR A 80 -8.01 -7.90 9.46
C TYR A 80 -8.70 -7.46 10.76
N LEU A 81 -8.82 -6.16 11.01
CA LEU A 81 -9.52 -5.64 12.22
C LEU A 81 -11.02 -5.44 12.00
N LYS A 82 -11.52 -5.72 10.80
CA LYS A 82 -12.92 -5.63 10.37
C LYS A 82 -13.56 -4.25 10.57
N ARG A 83 -12.78 -3.17 10.71
CA ARG A 83 -13.26 -1.79 10.86
C ARG A 83 -13.90 -1.24 9.59
N SER A 84 -14.96 -0.45 9.70
CA SER A 84 -15.51 0.26 8.54
C SER A 84 -14.47 1.20 7.92
N PRO A 85 -14.52 1.47 6.60
CA PRO A 85 -13.65 2.45 5.94
C PRO A 85 -13.64 3.81 6.67
N GLU A 86 -14.80 4.27 7.12
CA GLU A 86 -15.00 5.55 7.78
C GLU A 86 -14.34 5.58 9.17
N GLU A 87 -14.44 4.49 9.94
CA GLU A 87 -13.74 4.37 11.22
C GLU A 87 -12.22 4.34 11.04
N ALA A 88 -11.73 3.54 10.10
CA ALA A 88 -10.31 3.45 9.81
C ALA A 88 -9.76 4.82 9.38
N TYR A 89 -10.47 5.50 8.47
CA TYR A 89 -10.09 6.83 8.00
C TYR A 89 -10.13 7.89 9.12
N ARG A 90 -11.17 7.88 9.97
CA ARG A 90 -11.29 8.80 11.11
C ARG A 90 -10.10 8.67 12.07
N THR A 91 -9.62 7.46 12.31
CA THR A 91 -8.40 7.24 13.11
C THR A 91 -7.16 7.82 12.43
N LEU A 92 -7.05 7.73 11.11
CA LEU A 92 -5.89 8.26 10.37
C LEU A 92 -5.82 9.78 10.38
N ILE A 93 -6.97 10.45 10.27
CA ILE A 93 -7.05 11.92 10.32
C ILE A 93 -7.16 12.47 11.75
N SER A 94 -7.19 11.60 12.76
CA SER A 94 -7.27 12.06 14.15
C SER A 94 -6.01 12.82 14.55
N GLY A 95 -6.19 13.94 15.24
CA GLY A 95 -5.11 14.85 15.65
C GLY A 95 -4.89 16.02 14.69
N ASN A 96 -3.76 16.71 14.83
CA ASN A 96 -3.46 17.95 14.10
C ASN A 96 -2.54 17.70 12.89
N ASN A 97 -2.75 16.60 12.17
CA ASN A 97 -1.93 16.24 11.02
C ASN A 97 -2.49 16.87 9.74
N PRO A 98 -1.63 17.34 8.81
CA PRO A 98 -2.10 17.79 7.50
C PRO A 98 -2.78 16.64 6.76
N GLY A 99 -3.78 16.96 5.93
CA GLY A 99 -4.48 15.98 5.10
C GLY A 99 -3.55 15.14 4.21
N TYR A 100 -4.12 14.08 3.63
CA TYR A 100 -3.42 13.24 2.67
C TYR A 100 -3.58 13.80 1.25
N LEU A 101 -2.49 13.78 0.48
CA LEU A 101 -2.53 14.11 -0.94
C LEU A 101 -3.42 13.10 -1.67
N PRO A 102 -4.44 13.52 -2.43
CA PRO A 102 -5.24 12.61 -3.24
C PRO A 102 -4.40 11.91 -4.32
N PHE A 103 -4.80 10.70 -4.67
CA PHE A 103 -4.24 9.96 -5.80
C PHE A 103 -4.83 10.50 -7.10
N ARG A 104 -4.02 10.48 -8.15
CA ARG A 104 -4.38 10.90 -9.50
C ARG A 104 -4.24 9.74 -10.47
N ASP A 105 -4.85 9.89 -11.64
CA ASP A 105 -4.72 8.97 -12.73
C ASP A 105 -3.31 8.98 -13.36
N ALA A 106 -3.07 7.99 -14.22
CA ALA A 106 -1.82 7.81 -14.95
C ALA A 106 -1.81 8.57 -16.30
N ALA A 107 -2.81 9.41 -16.57
CA ALA A 107 -2.91 10.15 -17.83
C ALA A 107 -1.83 11.25 -17.93
N VAL A 108 -1.51 11.60 -19.17
CA VAL A 108 -0.66 12.76 -19.46
C VAL A 108 -1.53 14.01 -19.45
N GLY A 109 -1.27 14.94 -18.54
CA GLY A 109 -1.98 16.22 -18.46
C GLY A 109 -2.58 16.50 -17.08
N GLU A 110 -3.59 17.36 -17.06
CA GLU A 110 -4.29 17.71 -15.82
C GLU A 110 -5.19 16.56 -15.34
N CYS A 111 -5.16 16.31 -14.03
CA CYS A 111 -5.98 15.29 -13.39
C CYS A 111 -7.43 15.77 -13.30
N SER A 112 -8.35 15.08 -13.97
CA SER A 112 -9.79 15.39 -13.93
C SER A 112 -10.52 14.73 -12.74
N PHE A 113 -9.91 13.74 -12.09
CA PHE A 113 -10.53 13.01 -10.97
C PHE A 113 -9.50 12.58 -9.92
N ASN A 114 -9.71 13.05 -8.69
CA ASN A 114 -8.82 12.76 -7.57
C ASN A 114 -9.46 11.70 -6.66
N LEU A 115 -8.72 10.63 -6.39
CA LEU A 115 -9.16 9.53 -5.54
C LEU A 115 -8.55 9.68 -4.14
N THR A 116 -9.38 9.71 -3.10
CA THR A 116 -8.91 9.92 -1.72
C THR A 116 -8.53 8.61 -1.04
N VAL A 117 -7.85 8.71 0.11
CA VAL A 117 -7.59 7.53 0.96
C VAL A 117 -8.90 6.85 1.37
N LEU A 118 -9.97 7.60 1.65
CA LEU A 118 -11.26 7.03 2.02
C LEU A 118 -11.86 6.22 0.85
N ASP A 119 -11.80 6.74 -0.38
CA ASP A 119 -12.30 6.05 -1.57
C ASP A 119 -11.57 4.71 -1.78
N CYS A 120 -10.25 4.67 -1.59
CA CYS A 120 -9.48 3.42 -1.60
C CYS A 120 -10.02 2.41 -0.59
N LEU A 121 -10.27 2.84 0.65
CA LEU A 121 -10.74 1.96 1.72
C LEU A 121 -12.16 1.45 1.46
N GLN A 122 -13.04 2.29 0.89
CA GLN A 122 -14.37 1.89 0.47
C GLN A 122 -14.33 0.89 -0.70
N GLY A 123 -13.43 1.08 -1.66
CA GLY A 123 -13.17 0.14 -2.75
C GLY A 123 -12.74 -1.24 -2.22
N ILE A 124 -11.77 -1.26 -1.31
CA ILE A 124 -11.32 -2.50 -0.65
C ILE A 124 -12.47 -3.18 0.10
N ARG A 125 -13.28 -2.43 0.86
CA ARG A 125 -14.43 -2.98 1.58
C ARG A 125 -15.43 -3.63 0.64
N LYS A 126 -15.77 -2.99 -0.48
CA LYS A 126 -16.67 -3.55 -1.51
C LYS A 126 -16.07 -4.78 -2.16
N ALA A 127 -14.79 -4.77 -2.51
CA ALA A 127 -14.10 -5.93 -3.07
C ALA A 127 -14.18 -7.16 -2.15
N LEU A 128 -13.98 -6.97 -0.84
CA LEU A 128 -14.17 -8.03 0.15
C LEU A 128 -15.62 -8.53 0.23
N GLN A 129 -16.60 -7.63 0.20
CA GLN A 129 -18.03 -7.98 0.28
C GLN A 129 -18.49 -8.83 -0.91
N HIS A 130 -17.89 -8.61 -2.08
CA HIS A 130 -18.20 -9.36 -3.31
C HIS A 130 -17.28 -10.56 -3.54
N GLY A 131 -16.37 -10.87 -2.60
CA GLY A 131 -15.42 -11.99 -2.76
C GLY A 131 -14.39 -11.77 -3.87
N LEU A 132 -14.18 -10.53 -4.30
CA LEU A 132 -13.16 -10.16 -5.31
C LEU A 132 -11.74 -10.13 -4.73
N MET A 133 -11.63 -10.15 -3.41
CA MET A 133 -10.36 -10.19 -2.70
C MET A 133 -10.38 -11.30 -1.64
N ASP A 134 -9.46 -12.24 -1.77
CA ASP A 134 -9.21 -13.29 -0.79
C ASP A 134 -7.71 -13.38 -0.49
N PHE A 135 -7.32 -12.92 0.69
CA PHE A 135 -5.92 -12.96 1.14
C PHE A 135 -5.52 -14.31 1.74
N GLU A 136 -6.42 -15.26 1.92
CA GLU A 136 -6.04 -16.62 2.33
C GLU A 136 -5.49 -17.41 1.16
N ASN A 137 -6.04 -17.18 -0.04
CA ASN A 137 -5.65 -17.86 -1.28
C ASN A 137 -4.86 -16.98 -2.26
N PHE A 138 -4.42 -15.78 -1.84
CA PHE A 138 -3.68 -14.86 -2.72
C PHE A 138 -2.24 -15.30 -2.97
N SER A 139 -1.89 -15.56 -4.23
CA SER A 139 -0.50 -15.83 -4.66
C SER A 139 0.17 -14.55 -5.17
N THR A 140 1.13 -14.02 -4.39
CA THR A 140 1.95 -12.89 -4.85
C THR A 140 2.81 -13.24 -6.05
N GLU A 141 3.29 -14.48 -6.12
CA GLU A 141 4.18 -14.94 -7.19
C GLU A 141 3.45 -14.96 -8.53
N GLU A 142 2.22 -15.50 -8.54
CA GLU A 142 1.37 -15.50 -9.73
C GLU A 142 1.00 -14.07 -10.14
N TYR A 143 0.59 -13.24 -9.19
CA TYR A 143 0.23 -11.84 -9.46
C TYR A 143 1.41 -11.07 -10.09
N GLU A 144 2.61 -11.19 -9.52
CA GLU A 144 3.80 -10.50 -10.02
C GLU A 144 4.27 -11.08 -11.36
N HIS A 145 4.13 -12.39 -11.59
CA HIS A 145 4.46 -13.04 -12.86
C HIS A 145 3.67 -12.45 -14.02
N TYR A 146 2.36 -12.22 -13.83
CA TYR A 146 1.49 -11.64 -14.86
C TYR A 146 1.54 -10.10 -14.94
N GLU A 147 2.07 -9.39 -13.93
CA GLU A 147 2.35 -7.94 -14.03
C GLU A 147 3.56 -7.64 -14.91
N VAL A 148 4.54 -8.55 -14.98
CA VAL A 148 5.67 -8.42 -15.91
C VAL A 148 5.15 -8.63 -17.33
N ARG A 149 5.11 -7.55 -18.13
CA ARG A 149 4.88 -7.70 -19.58
C ARG A 149 5.95 -8.66 -20.09
N THR A 150 5.51 -9.79 -20.62
CA THR A 150 6.36 -10.75 -21.32
C THR A 150 7.34 -9.99 -22.21
N HIS A 151 8.63 -10.27 -21.99
CA HIS A 151 9.75 -9.75 -22.76
C HIS A 151 9.38 -9.51 -24.24
N GLU A 152 9.62 -8.30 -24.75
CA GLU A 152 9.88 -8.16 -26.17
C GLU A 152 10.97 -9.18 -26.52
N PRO A 153 10.78 -10.08 -27.50
CA PRO A 153 11.90 -10.82 -28.04
C PRO A 153 12.88 -9.78 -28.58
N GLN A 154 14.08 -9.72 -28.00
CA GLN A 154 15.20 -9.01 -28.62
C GLN A 154 15.33 -9.58 -30.04
N TYR A 155 14.99 -8.78 -31.04
CA TYR A 155 15.32 -9.11 -32.42
C TYR A 155 16.84 -9.21 -32.46
N ASN A 156 17.34 -10.44 -32.55
CA ASN A 156 18.75 -10.68 -32.80
C ASN A 156 19.08 -10.00 -34.13
N THR A 157 19.88 -8.93 -34.07
CA THR A 157 20.53 -8.36 -35.25
C THR A 157 21.45 -9.44 -35.82
N THR A 158 20.95 -10.23 -36.75
CA THR A 158 21.79 -11.00 -37.65
C THR A 158 22.66 -10.01 -38.41
N HIS A 159 23.96 -10.05 -38.12
CA HIS A 159 25.01 -9.53 -38.99
C HIS A 159 24.73 -9.96 -40.43
N ILE A 160 24.30 -9.00 -41.27
CA ILE A 160 24.38 -9.15 -42.71
C ILE A 160 25.80 -8.72 -43.06
N HIS A 161 26.67 -9.70 -43.29
CA HIS A 161 27.89 -9.49 -44.06
C HIS A 161 27.49 -9.13 -45.49
N ASN A 162 27.96 -7.98 -45.96
CA ASN A 162 28.30 -7.70 -47.35
C ASN A 162 29.62 -6.96 -47.36
#